data_AF-A0A4Z0P9H3-F1
#
_entry.id   AF-A0A4Z0P9H3-F1
#
_cell.length_a   1.000
_cell.length_b   1.000
_cell.length_c   1.000
_cell.angle_alpha   90.00
_cell.angle_beta   90.00
_cell.angle_gamma   90.00
#
_symmetry.space_group_name_H-M   'P 1'
#
loop_
_entity.id
_entity.type
_entity.pdbx_description
1 polymer ?
#
loop_
_entity_poly.entity_id
_entity_poly.type
_entity_poly.pdbx_seq_one_letter_code
_entity_poly.pdbx_strand_id
1 'polypeptide(L)'
;MTLFSTPEATLIFNSASQTLHLSYKATRLSVSFEQAYQRALQEMLDQNVDKLLLDLKRNAPPTEDETEHLLQPLITALPAHHNQPLYIAAVVSEGQYQHQIASYSSAASQTVPPAHIEFNYFTSRRDATAWLSEN
;
A
#
# COMPACT_ATOMS: atom_id res chain seq x y z
N MET A 1 -12.82 -9.77 8.38
CA MET A 1 -14.05 -9.44 7.62
C MET A 1 -13.67 -9.01 6.22
N THR A 2 -14.35 -9.50 5.17
CA THR A 2 -14.12 -8.99 3.79
C THR A 2 -14.96 -7.74 3.58
N LEU A 3 -14.32 -6.65 3.15
CA LEU A 3 -14.95 -5.33 2.99
C LEU A 3 -15.22 -4.99 1.52
N PHE A 4 -14.34 -5.47 0.64
CA PHE A 4 -14.44 -5.26 -0.80
C PHE A 4 -13.84 -6.45 -1.52
N SER A 5 -14.50 -6.90 -2.59
CA SER A 5 -13.98 -7.99 -3.41
C SER A 5 -14.39 -7.78 -4.86
N THR A 6 -13.40 -7.81 -5.73
CA THR A 6 -13.54 -7.90 -7.18
C THR A 6 -12.73 -9.10 -7.68
N PRO A 7 -12.80 -9.45 -8.98
CA PRO A 7 -11.93 -10.48 -9.54
C PRO A 7 -10.43 -10.15 -9.37
N GLU A 8 -10.10 -8.86 -9.34
CA GLU A 8 -8.73 -8.35 -9.35
C GLU A 8 -8.22 -7.95 -7.96
N ALA A 9 -9.12 -7.59 -7.03
CA ALA A 9 -8.76 -7.06 -5.73
C ALA A 9 -9.58 -7.69 -4.59
N THR A 10 -8.98 -7.81 -3.42
CA THR A 10 -9.70 -8.20 -2.20
C THR A 10 -9.20 -7.35 -1.04
N LEU A 11 -10.13 -6.68 -0.36
CA LEU A 11 -9.87 -5.92 0.86
C LEU A 11 -10.46 -6.67 2.05
N ILE A 12 -9.61 -7.00 3.00
CA ILE A 12 -9.98 -7.75 4.20
C ILE A 12 -9.53 -6.97 5.43
N PHE A 13 -10.42 -6.75 6.37
CA PHE A 13 -10.08 -6.30 7.70
C PHE A 13 -9.72 -7.47 8.61
N ASN A 14 -8.52 -7.43 9.19
CA ASN A 14 -8.08 -8.35 10.22
C ASN A 14 -8.23 -7.69 11.60
N SER A 15 -9.24 -8.12 12.35
CA SER A 15 -9.53 -7.58 13.68
C SER A 15 -8.47 -7.94 14.73
N ALA A 16 -7.73 -9.04 14.53
CA ALA A 16 -6.70 -9.46 15.49
C ALA A 16 -5.47 -8.56 15.45
N SER A 17 -5.12 -8.05 14.26
CA SER A 17 -3.98 -7.14 14.07
C SER A 17 -4.40 -5.68 13.85
N GLN A 18 -5.71 -5.40 13.84
CA GLN A 18 -6.27 -4.08 13.47
C GLN A 18 -5.67 -3.57 12.14
N THR A 19 -5.65 -4.44 11.13
CA THR A 19 -4.99 -4.15 9.85
C THR A 19 -5.92 -4.38 8.69
N LEU A 20 -5.93 -3.46 7.73
CA LEU A 20 -6.56 -3.66 6.44
C LEU A 20 -5.58 -4.33 5.47
N HIS A 21 -6.03 -5.37 4.79
CA HIS A 21 -5.23 -6.16 3.87
C HIS A 21 -5.83 -6.00 2.48
N LEU A 22 -5.19 -5.21 1.62
CA LEU A 22 -5.54 -5.10 0.22
C LEU A 22 -4.67 -6.03 -0.60
N SER A 23 -5.24 -7.13 -1.07
CA SER A 23 -4.58 -8.05 -1.99
C SER A 23 -5.00 -7.76 -3.42
N TYR A 24 -4.05 -7.38 -4.27
CA TYR A 24 -4.30 -7.14 -5.68
C TYR A 24 -3.66 -8.27 -6.50
N LYS A 25 -4.46 -8.93 -7.34
CA LYS A 25 -4.16 -10.20 -8.02
C LYS A 25 -3.98 -10.06 -9.52
N ALA A 26 -4.22 -8.88 -10.09
CA ALA A 26 -4.03 -8.64 -11.51
C ALA A 26 -2.53 -8.77 -11.89
N THR A 27 -2.23 -8.74 -13.18
CA THR A 27 -0.82 -8.72 -13.64
C THR A 27 -0.32 -7.30 -13.84
N ARG A 28 -1.23 -6.31 -13.91
CA ARG A 28 -0.93 -4.89 -14.12
C ARG A 28 -1.73 -4.03 -13.17
N LEU A 29 -1.14 -2.93 -12.74
CA LEU A 29 -1.84 -1.88 -12.02
C LEU A 29 -2.74 -1.16 -13.02
N SER A 30 -4.00 -1.04 -12.68
CA SER A 30 -5.01 -0.45 -13.56
C SER A 30 -5.90 0.47 -12.75
N VAL A 31 -6.89 1.08 -13.41
CA VAL A 31 -7.95 1.84 -12.74
C VAL A 31 -8.62 1.03 -11.62
N SER A 32 -8.70 -0.31 -11.75
CA SER A 32 -9.22 -1.20 -10.72
C SER A 32 -8.37 -1.18 -9.44
N PHE A 33 -7.05 -1.02 -9.55
CA PHE A 33 -6.17 -0.89 -8.40
C PHE A 33 -6.42 0.44 -7.67
N GLU A 34 -6.50 1.55 -8.40
CA GLU A 34 -6.76 2.87 -7.83
C GLU A 34 -8.08 2.88 -7.06
N GLN A 35 -9.14 2.32 -7.65
CA GLN A 35 -10.45 2.19 -6.99
C GLN A 35 -10.38 1.32 -5.73
N ALA A 36 -9.67 0.18 -5.79
CA ALA A 36 -9.53 -0.70 -4.64
C ALA A 36 -8.71 -0.05 -3.51
N TYR A 37 -7.71 0.75 -3.87
CA TYR A 37 -6.91 1.51 -2.92
C TYR A 37 -7.68 2.66 -2.28
N GLN A 38 -8.39 3.47 -3.08
CA GLN A 38 -9.28 4.51 -2.57
C GLN A 38 -10.33 3.93 -1.63
N ARG A 39 -10.87 2.75 -1.95
CA ARG A 39 -11.78 2.05 -1.05
C ARG A 39 -11.08 1.64 0.25
N ALA A 40 -9.85 1.13 0.19
CA ALA A 40 -9.08 0.82 1.39
C ALA A 40 -8.86 2.05 2.29
N LEU A 41 -8.52 3.20 1.71
CA LEU A 41 -8.35 4.45 2.47
C LEU A 41 -9.67 4.94 3.09
N GLN A 42 -10.78 4.78 2.39
CA GLN A 42 -12.09 5.11 2.93
C GLN A 42 -12.45 4.19 4.11
N GLU A 43 -12.15 2.90 4.03
CA GLU A 43 -12.38 1.96 5.12
C GLU A 43 -11.44 2.21 6.32
N MET A 44 -10.20 2.66 6.07
CA MET A 44 -9.29 3.14 7.13
C MET A 44 -9.92 4.28 7.92
N LEU A 45 -10.51 5.26 7.23
CA LEU A 45 -11.23 6.35 7.89
C LEU A 45 -12.48 5.88 8.64
N ASP A 46 -13.33 5.09 7.99
CA ASP A 46 -14.63 4.67 8.52
C ASP A 46 -14.48 3.79 9.77
N GLN A 47 -13.49 2.89 9.74
CA GLN A 47 -13.22 1.95 10.83
C GLN A 47 -12.15 2.47 11.80
N ASN A 48 -11.62 3.67 11.57
CA ASN A 48 -10.54 4.26 12.34
C ASN A 48 -9.33 3.31 12.48
N VAL A 49 -8.89 2.77 11.33
CA VAL A 49 -7.75 1.85 11.20
C VAL A 49 -6.58 2.58 10.57
N ASP A 50 -5.44 2.58 11.24
CA ASP A 50 -4.23 3.25 10.80
C ASP A 50 -3.30 2.37 9.94
N LYS A 51 -3.57 1.06 9.87
CA LYS A 51 -2.64 0.07 9.28
C LYS A 51 -3.17 -0.54 7.99
N LEU A 52 -2.34 -0.48 6.94
CA LEU A 52 -2.66 -1.04 5.63
C LEU A 52 -1.52 -1.92 5.10
N LEU A 53 -1.83 -3.17 4.82
CA LEU A 53 -0.99 -4.10 4.10
C LEU A 53 -1.44 -4.17 2.64
N LEU A 54 -0.58 -3.71 1.72
CA LEU A 54 -0.76 -3.82 0.28
C LEU A 54 -0.01 -5.06 -0.22
N ASP A 55 -0.71 -6.11 -0.63
CA ASP A 55 -0.08 -7.28 -1.26
C ASP A 55 -0.14 -7.16 -2.79
N LEU A 56 0.99 -6.80 -3.38
CA LEU A 56 1.18 -6.54 -4.80
C LEU A 56 2.04 -7.59 -5.49
N LYS A 57 2.44 -8.69 -4.82
CA LYS A 57 3.45 -9.65 -5.31
C LYS A 57 3.22 -10.21 -6.70
N ARG A 58 1.97 -10.25 -7.17
CA ARG A 58 1.59 -10.80 -8.48
C ARG A 58 1.45 -9.75 -9.59
N ASN A 59 1.43 -8.47 -9.24
CA ASN A 59 1.31 -7.36 -10.17
C ASN A 59 2.71 -6.88 -10.51
N ALA A 60 3.37 -7.52 -11.46
CA ALA A 60 4.62 -7.02 -12.01
C ALA A 60 4.39 -6.70 -13.49
N PRO A 61 4.38 -5.42 -13.91
CA PRO A 61 4.84 -5.10 -15.23
C PRO A 61 6.37 -5.27 -15.27
N PRO A 62 6.94 -5.86 -16.34
CA PRO A 62 8.38 -5.97 -16.54
C PRO A 62 9.02 -4.65 -17.03
N THR A 63 8.27 -3.55 -17.10
CA THR A 63 8.69 -2.31 -17.77
C THR A 63 8.70 -1.12 -16.84
N GLU A 64 9.82 -0.40 -16.91
CA GLU A 64 10.29 0.68 -16.07
C GLU A 64 9.25 1.81 -15.89
N ASP A 65 8.45 2.13 -16.91
CA ASP A 65 7.50 3.26 -16.92
C ASP A 65 6.27 3.12 -16.00
N GLU A 66 5.74 1.92 -15.72
CA GLU A 66 4.50 1.77 -14.92
C GLU A 66 4.75 1.78 -13.40
N THR A 67 6.01 1.57 -12.99
CA THR A 67 6.42 1.51 -11.58
C THR A 67 6.90 2.84 -11.01
N GLU A 68 7.29 3.80 -11.85
CA GLU A 68 7.93 5.05 -11.40
C GLU A 68 7.05 5.88 -10.45
N HIS A 69 5.73 5.70 -10.48
CA HIS A 69 4.82 6.45 -9.63
C HIS A 69 3.75 5.56 -9.02
N LEU A 70 4.11 4.36 -8.55
CA LEU A 70 3.18 3.60 -7.69
C LEU A 70 2.80 4.43 -6.46
N LEU A 71 3.76 5.13 -5.86
CA LEU A 71 3.60 5.84 -4.58
C LEU A 71 2.97 7.22 -4.70
N GLN A 72 3.35 7.98 -5.72
CA GLN A 72 3.01 9.40 -5.78
C GLN A 72 1.48 9.65 -5.83
N PRO A 73 0.69 8.89 -6.62
CA PRO A 73 -0.77 8.97 -6.62
C PRO A 73 -1.38 8.44 -5.33
N LEU A 74 -0.80 7.39 -4.74
CA LEU A 74 -1.29 6.79 -3.50
C LEU A 74 -1.14 7.75 -2.31
N ILE A 75 0.00 8.44 -2.23
CA ILE A 75 0.27 9.44 -1.20
C ILE A 75 -0.60 10.69 -1.40
N THR A 76 -0.81 11.13 -2.65
CA THR A 76 -1.70 12.29 -2.91
C THR A 76 -3.18 11.99 -2.69
N ALA A 77 -3.60 10.73 -2.76
CA ALA A 77 -4.97 10.31 -2.46
C ALA A 77 -5.28 10.21 -0.96
N LEU A 78 -4.28 10.43 -0.08
CA LEU A 78 -4.48 10.28 1.36
C LEU A 78 -5.31 11.45 1.93
N PRO A 79 -6.33 11.15 2.75
CA PRO A 79 -7.18 12.19 3.30
C PRO A 79 -6.39 13.09 4.24
N ALA A 80 -6.46 14.42 4.00
CA ALA A 80 -5.81 15.44 4.83
C ALA A 80 -6.26 15.46 6.31
N HIS A 81 -7.26 14.65 6.67
CA HIS A 81 -7.94 14.64 7.97
C HIS A 81 -7.64 13.41 8.84
N HIS A 82 -6.59 12.64 8.56
CA HIS A 82 -6.12 11.66 9.54
C HIS A 82 -5.35 12.36 10.67
N ASN A 83 -5.93 12.32 11.88
CA ASN A 83 -5.30 12.82 13.10
C ASN A 83 -4.28 11.82 13.71
N GLN A 84 -4.07 10.67 13.08
CA GLN A 84 -3.22 9.57 13.56
C GLN A 84 -2.19 9.20 12.49
N PRO A 85 -1.00 8.72 12.90
CA PRO A 85 -0.02 8.16 11.98
C PRO A 85 -0.62 6.97 11.23
N LEU A 86 -0.42 6.93 9.91
CA LEU A 86 -0.81 5.86 9.02
C LEU A 86 0.40 5.01 8.68
N TYR A 87 0.27 3.69 8.81
CA TYR A 87 1.32 2.73 8.52
C TYR A 87 0.92 1.88 7.31
N ILE A 88 1.64 2.05 6.21
CA ILE A 88 1.36 1.35 4.96
C ILE A 88 2.54 0.48 4.56
N ALA A 89 2.33 -0.83 4.53
CA ALA A 89 3.34 -1.80 4.11
C ALA A 89 2.99 -2.39 2.74
N ALA A 90 3.84 -2.20 1.75
CA ALA A 90 3.67 -2.78 0.42
C ALA A 90 4.56 -3.99 0.19
N VAL A 91 3.94 -5.14 -0.06
CA VAL A 91 4.61 -6.38 -0.42
C VAL A 91 4.69 -6.48 -1.94
N VAL A 92 5.89 -6.34 -2.49
CA VAL A 92 6.15 -6.34 -3.93
C VAL A 92 7.04 -7.53 -4.34
N SER A 93 7.23 -7.74 -5.64
CA SER A 93 8.23 -8.69 -6.14
C SER A 93 9.66 -8.16 -5.93
N GLU A 94 10.66 -9.04 -5.92
CA GLU A 94 12.07 -8.65 -5.72
C GLU A 94 12.56 -7.66 -6.78
N GLY A 95 12.21 -7.87 -8.05
CA GLY A 95 12.53 -6.92 -9.12
C GLY A 95 11.94 -5.54 -8.86
N GLN A 96 10.66 -5.46 -8.46
CA GLN A 96 10.02 -4.19 -8.10
C GLN A 96 10.69 -3.54 -6.88
N TYR A 97 11.07 -4.31 -5.88
CA TYR A 97 11.77 -3.81 -4.70
C TYR A 97 13.12 -3.17 -5.08
N GLN A 98 13.91 -3.83 -5.94
CA GLN A 98 15.19 -3.31 -6.44
C GLN A 98 15.00 -2.01 -7.24
N HIS A 99 13.99 -1.95 -8.11
CA HIS A 99 13.63 -0.71 -8.83
C HIS A 99 13.21 0.40 -7.88
N GLN A 100 12.34 0.12 -6.91
CA GLN A 100 11.89 1.12 -5.94
C GLN A 100 13.05 1.68 -5.12
N ILE A 101 13.98 0.86 -4.65
CA ILE A 101 15.18 1.35 -3.94
C ILE A 101 16.07 2.18 -4.85
N ALA A 102 16.27 1.77 -6.10
CA ALA A 102 17.08 2.51 -7.07
C ALA A 102 16.45 3.89 -7.38
N SER A 103 15.13 3.97 -7.54
CA SER A 103 14.37 5.20 -7.74
C SER A 103 14.28 6.04 -6.46
N TYR A 104 14.17 5.43 -5.28
CA TYR A 104 14.21 6.15 -3.99
C TYR A 104 15.58 6.80 -3.74
N SER A 105 16.65 6.15 -4.19
CA SER A 105 18.02 6.67 -4.08
C SER A 105 18.25 7.93 -4.93
N SER A 106 17.39 8.19 -5.93
CA SER A 106 17.40 9.41 -6.75
C SER A 106 16.39 10.48 -6.31
N ALA A 107 15.42 10.13 -5.46
CA ALA A 107 14.40 11.02 -4.91
C ALA A 107 14.49 11.20 -3.37
N ALA A 108 15.66 10.93 -2.79
CA ALA A 108 15.87 10.92 -1.35
C ALA A 108 15.33 12.21 -0.69
N SER A 109 14.43 12.01 0.27
CA SER A 109 13.85 13.02 1.17
C SER A 109 12.60 13.73 0.67
N GLN A 110 11.53 13.00 0.37
CA GLN A 110 10.19 13.59 0.52
C GLN A 110 9.46 12.89 1.67
N THR A 111 9.64 13.44 2.86
CA THR A 111 8.59 13.41 3.89
C THR A 111 7.41 14.18 3.30
N VAL A 112 6.55 13.50 2.55
CA VAL A 112 5.36 14.12 1.97
C VAL A 112 4.38 14.38 3.12
N PRO A 113 4.07 15.65 3.45
CA PRO A 113 3.04 15.95 4.42
C PRO A 113 1.68 15.46 3.88
N PRO A 114 0.75 15.03 4.75
CA PRO A 114 0.74 15.30 6.18
C PRO A 114 1.76 14.44 6.94
N ALA A 115 2.35 14.99 7.98
CA ALA A 115 3.50 14.47 8.75
C ALA A 115 3.24 13.16 9.53
N HIS A 116 2.34 12.31 9.06
CA HIS A 116 1.75 11.20 9.79
C HIS A 116 1.58 9.97 8.87
N ILE A 117 2.46 9.75 7.90
CA ILE A 117 2.36 8.58 7.01
C ILE A 117 3.73 7.92 6.89
N GLU A 118 3.82 6.69 7.38
CA GLU A 118 4.98 5.83 7.24
C GLU A 118 4.67 4.75 6.21
N PHE A 119 5.41 4.77 5.11
CA PHE A 119 5.25 3.80 4.03
C PHE A 119 6.53 3.00 3.86
N ASN A 120 6.43 1.67 3.84
CA ASN A 120 7.58 0.79 3.66
C ASN A 120 7.32 -0.34 2.65
N TYR A 121 8.40 -0.75 1.97
CA TYR A 121 8.38 -1.84 1.02
C TYR A 121 8.99 -3.12 1.59
N PHE A 122 8.38 -4.24 1.22
CA PHE A 122 8.81 -5.57 1.63
C PHE A 122 8.74 -6.53 0.46
N THR A 123 9.65 -7.49 0.41
CA THR A 123 9.55 -8.66 -0.49
C THR A 123 8.84 -9.83 0.18
N SER A 124 8.44 -9.67 1.44
CA SER A 124 7.91 -10.72 2.31
C SER A 124 6.72 -10.21 3.11
N ARG A 125 5.60 -10.93 3.01
CA ARG A 125 4.39 -10.61 3.78
C ARG A 125 4.64 -10.73 5.28
N ARG A 126 5.51 -11.66 5.69
CA ARG A 126 5.86 -11.87 7.10
C ARG A 126 6.51 -10.63 7.68
N ASP A 127 7.49 -10.06 6.98
CA ASP A 127 8.23 -8.90 7.46
C ASP A 127 7.37 -7.64 7.44
N ALA A 128 6.54 -7.47 6.40
CA ALA A 128 5.55 -6.40 6.35
C ALA A 128 4.56 -6.46 7.52
N THR A 129 4.08 -7.67 7.86
CA THR A 129 3.14 -7.85 8.97
C THR A 129 3.82 -7.63 10.32
N ALA A 130 5.08 -8.04 10.47
CA ALA A 130 5.87 -7.79 11.67
C ALA A 130 6.05 -6.28 11.90
N TRP A 131 6.47 -5.55 10.87
CA TRP A 131 6.61 -4.10 10.93
C TRP A 131 5.30 -3.38 11.29
N LEU A 132 4.16 -3.78 10.68
CA LEU A 132 2.83 -3.28 11.05
C LEU A 132 2.35 -3.69 12.45
N SER A 133 2.98 -4.69 13.07
CA SER A 133 2.64 -5.08 14.44
C SER A 133 3.44 -4.27 15.48
N GLU A 134 4.62 -3.79 15.09
CA GLU A 134 5.51 -3.00 15.94
C GLU A 134 5.18 -1.50 15.96
N ASN A 135 4.47 -1.03 14.92
CA ASN A 135 3.91 0.31 14.81
C ASN A 135 2.40 0.17 14.76
#